data_AF-A0A7H9BPX7-F1
#
_entry.id   AF-A0A7H9BPX7-F1
#
_cell.length_a   1.000
_cell.length_b   1.000
_cell.length_c   1.000
_cell.angle_alpha   90.00
_cell.angle_beta   90.00
_cell.angle_gamma   90.00
#
_symmetry.space_group_name_H-M   'P 1'
#
loop_
_entity.id
_entity.type
_entity.pdbx_description
1 polymer ?
#
loop_
_entity_poly.entity_id
_entity_poly.type
_entity_poly.pdbx_seq_one_letter_code
_entity_poly.pdbx_strand_id
1 'polypeptide(L)'
;MFTTGNHILRKLMILMACITLCACASSTVASPSTPKVERVIIQFKAKPTDVAQAVQQLAQQYQLGMSYERELGGGYYIAKLEPAQASDVLQNTLSKIAADPSISSIEADMLMQTMPSK
;
A
#
# COMPACT_ATOMS: atom_id res chain seq x y z
N MET A 1 -42.97 -0.32 -46.76
CA MET A 1 -43.80 0.10 -45.61
C MET A 1 -43.17 1.33 -44.99
N PHE A 2 -44.00 2.37 -44.79
CA PHE A 2 -43.90 3.63 -44.00
C PHE A 2 -42.74 3.71 -42.98
N THR A 3 -41.84 4.71 -43.01
CA THR A 3 -41.92 6.13 -42.57
C THR A 3 -42.31 6.39 -41.10
N THR A 4 -41.51 7.27 -40.47
CA THR A 4 -41.86 8.26 -39.40
C THR A 4 -41.87 7.76 -37.95
N GLY A 5 -41.00 8.32 -37.10
CA GLY A 5 -41.35 9.36 -36.12
C GLY A 5 -40.98 8.83 -34.72
N ASN A 6 -40.80 9.59 -33.64
CA ASN A 6 -41.20 10.93 -33.28
C ASN A 6 -40.55 11.17 -31.89
N HIS A 7 -39.81 12.26 -31.66
CA HIS A 7 -40.32 13.54 -31.14
C HIS A 7 -40.10 13.76 -29.62
N ILE A 8 -39.65 14.98 -29.35
CA ILE A 8 -40.10 15.86 -28.26
C ILE A 8 -39.39 15.68 -26.90
N LEU A 9 -38.41 16.55 -26.60
CA LEU A 9 -38.62 17.85 -25.96
C LEU A 9 -39.40 17.73 -24.63
N ARG A 10 -38.69 17.63 -23.50
CA ARG A 10 -39.18 18.24 -22.26
C ARG A 10 -38.05 18.99 -21.58
N LYS A 11 -37.98 20.27 -21.96
CA LYS A 11 -37.57 21.37 -21.09
C LYS A 11 -38.34 21.23 -19.76
N LEU A 12 -37.62 21.22 -18.65
CA LEU A 12 -38.10 21.90 -17.44
C LEU A 12 -36.89 22.46 -16.68
N MET A 13 -36.68 23.76 -16.88
CA MET A 13 -35.94 24.62 -15.97
C MET A 13 -36.69 24.70 -14.63
N ILE A 14 -36.02 24.41 -13.52
CA ILE A 14 -36.28 24.97 -12.18
C ILE A 14 -34.88 25.02 -11.53
N LEU A 15 -34.13 26.12 -11.58
CA LEU A 15 -34.23 27.29 -10.70
C LEU A 15 -34.42 26.92 -9.22
N MET A 16 -33.34 26.59 -8.53
CA MET A 16 -33.21 26.89 -7.10
C MET A 16 -31.75 27.22 -6.78
N ALA A 17 -31.51 28.51 -6.65
CA ALA A 17 -30.36 29.06 -5.98
C ALA A 17 -30.44 28.69 -4.50
N CYS A 18 -29.49 27.88 -4.03
CA CYS A 18 -29.04 27.93 -2.65
C CYS A 18 -27.61 28.43 -2.66
N ILE A 19 -27.50 29.73 -2.44
CA ILE A 19 -26.30 30.38 -1.94
C ILE A 19 -26.00 29.70 -0.60
N THR A 20 -24.94 28.91 -0.55
CA THR A 20 -24.22 28.71 0.70
C THR A 20 -22.76 28.73 0.34
N LEU A 21 -22.11 29.86 0.66
CA LEU A 21 -20.68 30.01 0.67
C LEU A 21 -20.10 28.97 1.65
N CYS A 22 -19.80 27.77 1.17
CA CYS A 22 -18.73 26.99 1.79
C CYS A 22 -17.45 27.45 1.10
N ALA A 23 -16.85 28.49 1.66
CA ALA A 23 -15.41 28.69 1.52
C ALA A 23 -14.75 27.44 2.12
N CYS A 24 -14.56 26.41 1.29
CA CYS A 24 -13.57 25.39 1.55
C CYS A 24 -12.25 26.14 1.47
N ALA A 25 -11.85 26.74 2.59
CA ALA A 25 -10.45 27.05 2.81
C ALA A 25 -9.72 25.76 2.47
N SER A 26 -9.03 25.77 1.33
CA SER A 26 -8.00 24.79 1.01
C SER A 26 -6.89 25.03 2.01
N SER A 27 -7.13 24.65 3.26
CA SER A 27 -6.10 24.21 4.15
C SER A 27 -5.42 23.11 3.37
N THR A 28 -4.30 23.44 2.72
CA THR A 28 -3.24 22.47 2.45
C THR A 28 -2.86 21.91 3.80
N VAL A 29 -3.68 20.96 4.28
CA VAL A 29 -3.30 20.03 5.32
C VAL A 29 -2.13 19.33 4.68
N ALA A 30 -0.92 19.68 5.13
CA ALA A 30 0.25 18.87 4.82
C ALA A 30 -0.16 17.44 5.17
N SER A 31 -0.34 16.60 4.15
CA SER A 31 -0.65 15.19 4.38
C SER A 31 0.36 14.69 5.40
N PRO A 32 -0.07 14.05 6.50
CA PRO A 32 0.88 13.45 7.42
C PRO A 32 1.77 12.55 6.59
N SER A 33 3.05 12.89 6.49
CA SER A 33 4.01 12.15 5.69
C SER A 33 4.08 10.76 6.30
N THR A 34 3.44 9.78 5.65
CA THR A 34 3.47 8.40 6.10
C THR A 34 4.92 7.94 6.12
N PRO A 35 5.38 7.30 7.21
CA PRO A 35 6.76 6.86 7.31
C PRO A 35 7.04 5.88 6.18
N LYS A 36 8.17 6.09 5.49
CA LYS A 36 8.64 5.17 4.46
C LYS A 36 9.37 4.01 5.12
N VAL A 37 9.07 2.81 4.64
CA VAL A 37 9.68 1.56 5.07
C VAL A 37 10.67 1.14 3.97
N GLU A 38 11.91 0.93 4.37
CA GLU A 38 13.00 0.51 3.47
C GLU A 38 13.33 -0.98 3.61
N ARG A 39 12.87 -1.63 4.67
CA ARG A 39 13.22 -3.01 5.01
C ARG A 39 12.03 -3.76 5.57
N VAL A 40 12.00 -5.05 5.32
CA VAL A 40 11.05 -5.99 5.91
C VAL A 40 11.82 -7.14 6.54
N ILE A 41 11.30 -7.64 7.65
CA ILE A 41 11.78 -8.82 8.33
C ILE A 41 10.89 -9.98 7.89
N ILE A 42 11.48 -11.07 7.44
CA ILE A 42 10.80 -12.25 6.92
C ILE A 42 11.27 -13.47 7.69
N GLN A 43 10.33 -14.29 8.16
CA GLN A 43 10.59 -15.63 8.65
C GLN A 43 9.85 -16.63 7.78
N PHE A 44 10.57 -17.60 7.22
CA PHE A 44 9.96 -18.70 6.46
C PHE A 44 9.57 -19.84 7.40
N LYS A 45 8.48 -20.56 7.10
CA LYS A 45 8.09 -21.75 7.88
C LYS A 45 9.11 -22.88 7.77
N ALA A 46 9.69 -23.04 6.59
CA ALA A 46 10.80 -23.95 6.34
C ALA A 46 12.00 -23.12 5.87
N LYS A 47 13.19 -23.41 6.39
CA LYS A 47 14.41 -22.72 5.98
C LYS A 47 14.66 -23.00 4.48
N PRO A 48 14.66 -21.97 3.61
CA PRO A 48 14.93 -22.18 2.20
C PRO A 48 16.40 -22.55 1.99
N THR A 49 16.68 -23.34 0.96
CA THR A 49 18.05 -23.67 0.54
C THR A 49 18.79 -22.44 0.02
N ASP A 50 18.08 -21.57 -0.71
CA ASP A 50 18.56 -20.27 -1.17
C ASP A 50 17.57 -19.19 -0.74
N VAL A 51 17.96 -18.38 0.24
CA VAL A 51 17.14 -17.29 0.79
C VAL A 51 16.95 -16.17 -0.22
N ALA A 52 18.00 -15.82 -0.99
CA ALA A 52 17.93 -14.72 -1.94
C ALA A 52 16.93 -15.04 -3.05
N GLN A 53 16.96 -16.27 -3.56
CA GLN A 53 15.98 -16.73 -4.53
C GLN A 53 14.56 -16.76 -3.95
N ALA A 54 14.37 -17.23 -2.72
CA ALA A 54 13.05 -17.25 -2.07
C ALA A 54 12.46 -15.85 -1.89
N VAL A 55 13.28 -14.88 -1.45
CA VAL A 55 12.88 -13.47 -1.34
C VAL A 55 12.55 -12.89 -2.72
N GLN A 56 13.32 -13.21 -3.76
CA GLN A 56 13.06 -12.74 -5.12
C GLN A 56 11.76 -13.31 -5.71
N GLN A 57 11.43 -14.57 -5.40
CA GLN A 57 10.15 -15.18 -5.78
C GLN A 57 8.97 -14.48 -5.10
N LEU A 58 9.11 -14.19 -3.80
CA LEU A 58 8.11 -13.43 -3.05
C LEU A 58 7.92 -12.03 -3.62
N ALA A 59 9.02 -11.35 -3.94
CA ALA A 59 9.04 -10.04 -4.59
C ALA A 59 8.26 -10.05 -5.92
N GLN A 60 8.49 -11.07 -6.76
CA GLN A 60 7.78 -11.22 -8.03
C GLN A 60 6.30 -11.55 -7.85
N GLN A 61 5.97 -12.47 -6.96
CA GLN A 61 4.59 -12.92 -6.70
C GLN A 61 3.70 -11.77 -6.22
N TYR A 62 4.24 -10.89 -5.37
CA TYR A 62 3.50 -9.76 -4.79
C TYR A 62 3.81 -8.42 -5.46
N GLN A 63 4.53 -8.44 -6.59
CA GLN A 63 4.90 -7.24 -7.36
C GLN A 63 5.58 -6.16 -6.49
N LEU A 64 6.40 -6.60 -5.55
CA LEU A 64 7.12 -5.76 -4.61
C LEU A 64 8.57 -5.65 -5.08
N GLY A 65 9.10 -4.43 -5.20
CA GLY A 65 10.51 -4.22 -5.44
C GLY A 65 11.30 -4.58 -4.19
N MET A 66 11.72 -5.84 -4.07
CA MET A 66 12.31 -6.37 -2.84
C MET A 66 13.49 -7.31 -3.15
N SER A 67 14.58 -7.19 -2.40
CA SER A 67 15.78 -8.00 -2.54
C SER A 67 16.33 -8.44 -1.18
N TYR A 68 16.96 -9.61 -1.11
CA TYR A 68 17.56 -10.09 0.13
C TYR A 68 18.76 -9.23 0.55
N GLU A 69 18.83 -8.86 1.82
CA GLU A 69 19.91 -8.05 2.39
C GLU A 69 20.83 -8.87 3.32
N ARG A 70 20.28 -9.49 4.37
CA ARG A 70 21.05 -10.27 5.36
C ARG A 70 20.19 -11.19 6.23
N GLU A 71 20.80 -12.11 6.96
CA GLU A 71 20.18 -12.91 8.03
C GLU A 71 20.38 -12.22 9.40
N LEU A 72 19.36 -12.20 10.25
CA LEU A 72 19.43 -11.71 11.65
C LEU A 72 19.74 -12.83 12.66
N GLY A 73 19.67 -14.09 12.23
CA GLY A 73 19.74 -15.28 13.08
C GLY A 73 18.33 -15.78 13.46
N GLY A 74 18.26 -17.00 14.01
CA GLY A 74 16.99 -17.61 14.43
C GLY A 74 15.97 -17.85 13.30
N GLY A 75 16.41 -17.85 12.04
CA GLY A 75 15.54 -18.01 10.87
C GLY A 75 14.86 -16.72 10.39
N TYR A 76 15.29 -15.55 10.90
CA TYR A 76 14.81 -14.24 10.44
C TYR A 76 15.76 -13.64 9.41
N TYR A 77 15.18 -13.11 8.33
CA TYR A 77 15.89 -12.55 7.19
C TYR A 77 15.41 -11.11 6.94
N ILE A 78 16.34 -10.23 6.59
CA ILE A 78 16.03 -8.88 6.13
C ILE A 78 15.98 -8.88 4.62
N ALA A 79 14.91 -8.31 4.08
CA ALA A 79 14.83 -7.91 2.69
C ALA A 79 14.69 -6.39 2.58
N LYS A 80 15.40 -5.80 1.64
CA LYS A 80 15.37 -4.37 1.32
C LYS A 80 14.27 -4.09 0.30
N LEU A 81 13.54 -3.00 0.49
CA LEU A 81 12.52 -2.50 -0.43
C LEU A 81 13.11 -1.39 -1.32
N GLU A 82 13.06 -1.60 -2.63
CA GLU A 82 13.51 -0.67 -3.66
C GLU A 82 12.44 -0.53 -4.76
N PRO A 83 11.67 0.58 -4.79
CA PRO A 83 11.77 1.75 -3.91
C PRO A 83 11.18 1.49 -2.52
N ALA A 84 11.59 2.30 -1.54
CA ALA A 84 10.98 2.35 -0.23
C ALA A 84 9.46 2.62 -0.32
N GLN A 85 8.67 1.90 0.45
CA GLN A 85 7.20 1.92 0.39
C GLN A 85 6.62 2.75 1.53
N ALA A 86 5.50 3.43 1.32
CA ALA A 86 4.77 4.06 2.41
C ALA A 86 4.16 2.98 3.32
N SER A 87 4.26 3.14 4.65
CA SER A 87 3.84 2.12 5.63
C SER A 87 2.39 1.67 5.45
N ASP A 88 1.48 2.61 5.17
CA ASP A 88 0.06 2.34 4.92
C ASP A 88 -0.18 1.47 3.68
N VAL A 89 0.52 1.78 2.59
CA VAL A 89 0.46 0.99 1.34
C VAL A 89 1.06 -0.40 1.56
N LEU A 90 2.20 -0.47 2.26
CA LEU A 90 2.92 -1.70 2.51
C LEU A 90 2.11 -2.67 3.39
N GLN A 91 1.39 -2.18 4.42
CA GLN A 91 0.63 -3.02 5.34
C GLN A 91 -0.39 -3.94 4.66
N ASN A 92 -1.07 -3.47 3.61
CA ASN A 92 -2.01 -4.30 2.85
C ASN A 92 -1.29 -5.41 2.05
N THR A 93 -0.07 -5.14 1.59
CA THR A 93 0.72 -6.17 0.89
C THR A 93 1.29 -7.17 1.88
N LEU A 94 1.79 -6.72 3.03
CA LEU A 94 2.34 -7.59 4.07
C LEU A 94 1.29 -8.54 4.65
N SER A 95 0.04 -8.11 4.83
CA SER A 95 -1.03 -9.00 5.29
C SER A 95 -1.34 -10.13 4.30
N LYS A 96 -1.23 -9.86 2.99
CA LYS A 96 -1.37 -10.88 1.95
C LYS A 96 -0.18 -11.83 1.90
N ILE A 97 1.03 -11.33 2.15
CA ILE A 97 2.24 -12.15 2.24
C ILE A 97 2.23 -13.02 3.49
N ALA A 98 1.74 -12.49 4.63
CA ALA A 98 1.61 -13.25 5.88
C ALA A 98 0.65 -14.45 5.75
N ALA A 99 -0.29 -14.40 4.79
CA ALA A 99 -1.17 -15.52 4.48
C ALA A 99 -0.53 -16.57 3.55
N ASP A 100 0.66 -16.31 2.99
CA ASP A 100 1.37 -17.26 2.14
C ASP A 100 1.76 -18.52 2.94
N PRO A 101 1.52 -19.74 2.42
CA PRO A 101 1.82 -20.96 3.15
C PRO A 101 3.31 -21.13 3.49
N SER A 102 4.23 -20.49 2.75
CA SER A 102 5.68 -20.55 2.97
C SER A 102 6.18 -19.58 4.05
N ILE A 103 5.38 -18.59 4.44
CA ILE A 103 5.75 -17.52 5.36
C ILE A 103 5.24 -17.82 6.77
N SER A 104 6.15 -17.82 7.74
CA SER A 104 5.83 -17.92 9.17
C SER A 104 5.42 -16.56 9.72
N SER A 105 6.22 -15.54 9.41
CA SER A 105 5.92 -14.14 9.75
C SER A 105 6.58 -13.20 8.73
N ILE A 106 5.97 -12.02 8.57
CA ILE A 106 6.57 -10.92 7.83
C ILE A 106 6.11 -9.60 8.44
N GLU A 107 7.05 -8.67 8.61
CA GLU A 107 6.78 -7.37 9.21
C GLU A 107 7.67 -6.28 8.64
N ALA A 108 7.21 -5.03 8.71
CA ALA A 108 8.02 -3.88 8.37
C ALA A 108 9.09 -3.66 9.45
N ASP A 109 10.34 -3.46 9.04
CA ASP A 109 11.41 -3.02 9.95
C ASP A 109 11.23 -1.53 10.23
N MET A 110 10.29 -1.23 11.14
CA MET A 110 10.04 0.12 11.59
C MET A 110 10.97 0.46 12.75
N LEU A 111 11.83 1.45 12.56
CA LEU A 111 12.55 2.06 13.68
C LEU A 111 11.52 2.63 14.66
N MET A 112 11.53 2.15 15.91
CA MET A 112 10.81 2.81 16.99
C MET A 112 11.36 4.22 17.11
N GLN A 113 10.56 5.23 16.75
CA GLN A 113 10.88 6.61 17.07
C GLN A 113 10.75 6.77 18.59
N THR A 114 11.86 6.60 19.31
CA THR A 114 11.94 7.02 20.70
C THR A 114 11.98 8.55 20.72
N MET A 115 10.82 9.21 20.74
CA MET A 115 10.80 10.63 21.09
C MET A 115 11.27 10.76 22.54
N PRO A 116 12.26 11.62 22.85
CA PRO A 116 12.21 12.31 24.12
C PRO A 116 11.04 13.29 24.02
N SER A 117 9.94 12.99 24.70
CA SER A 117 8.95 14.00 25.05
C SER A 117 9.69 15.08 25.84
N LYS A 118 9.56 16.34 25.39
CA LYS A 118 10.21 17.54 25.95
C LYS A 118 10.46 17.51 27.46
#